data_AF-A0AAY5EE19-F1
#
_entry.id   AF-A0AAY5EE19-F1
#
_cell.length_a   1.000
_cell.length_b   1.000
_cell.length_c   1.000
_cell.angle_alpha   90.00
_cell.angle_beta   90.00
_cell.angle_gamma   90.00
#
_symmetry.space_group_name_H-M   'P 1'
#
loop_
_entity.id
_entity.type
_entity.pdbx_description
1 polymer ?
#
loop_
_entity_poly.entity_id
_entity_poly.type
_entity_poly.pdbx_seq_one_letter_code
_entity_poly.pdbx_strand_id
1 'polypeptide(L)'
;MGCQLPKPRGSDEAPGKIYSTLRKGQVETRTGVAYTYHFLDFLLGKEEVAVSSLLCLSSVRELPVQVCEFYQQGFMLAAVHPFVHSSGPAGANLQRQLHRAVLIREAHRYSHSHSLTHTHS
;
A
#
# COMPACT_ATOMS: atom_id res chain seq x y z
N MET A 1 -40.86 19.17 22.27
CA MET A 1 -39.75 19.55 23.16
C MET A 1 -38.56 19.97 22.28
N GLY A 2 -38.53 21.23 21.84
CA GLY A 2 -37.50 21.72 20.91
C GLY A 2 -36.29 22.22 21.67
N CYS A 3 -35.17 21.51 21.59
CA CYS A 3 -33.88 21.99 22.09
C CYS A 3 -33.29 22.98 21.08
N GLN A 4 -33.39 24.28 21.35
CA GLN A 4 -32.64 25.30 20.63
C GLN A 4 -31.30 25.52 21.33
N LEU A 5 -30.21 25.05 20.72
CA LEU A 5 -28.86 25.35 21.17
C LEU A 5 -28.54 26.83 20.86
N PRO A 6 -27.91 27.58 21.78
CA PRO A 6 -27.48 28.95 21.50
C PRO A 6 -26.40 28.95 20.41
N LYS A 7 -26.56 29.80 19.38
CA LYS A 7 -25.48 30.07 18.41
C LYS A 7 -24.33 30.77 19.13
N PRO A 8 -23.09 30.25 19.07
CA PRO A 8 -21.93 30.94 19.63
C PRO A 8 -21.75 32.28 18.89
N ARG A 9 -21.59 33.35 19.66
CA ARG A 9 -21.27 34.69 19.13
C ARG A 9 -19.90 34.60 18.45
N GLY A 10 -19.83 35.05 17.20
CA GLY A 10 -18.60 35.05 16.43
C GLY A 10 -17.52 35.86 17.12
N SER A 11 -16.56 35.18 17.72
CA SER A 11 -15.19 35.68 17.74
C SER A 11 -14.65 35.42 16.33
N ASP A 12 -14.13 36.46 15.68
CA ASP A 12 -13.41 36.39 14.40
C ASP A 12 -12.05 35.65 14.54
N GLU A 13 -11.84 35.00 15.69
CA GLU A 13 -10.71 34.17 16.01
C GLU A 13 -11.17 32.71 16.10
N ALA A 14 -11.56 32.16 14.95
CA ALA A 14 -11.79 30.72 14.83
C ALA A 14 -10.49 29.96 15.20
N PRO A 15 -10.50 29.02 16.16
CA PRO A 15 -9.32 28.21 16.49
C PRO A 15 -9.15 27.16 15.39
N GLY A 16 -8.61 27.59 14.26
CA GLY A 16 -8.59 26.74 13.08
C GLY A 16 -7.84 27.29 11.89
N LYS A 17 -7.11 28.40 12.02
CA LYS A 17 -6.22 28.86 10.96
C LYS A 17 -4.81 28.33 11.19
N ILE A 18 -4.64 27.04 10.93
CA ILE A 18 -3.33 26.49 10.60
C ILE A 18 -2.96 26.98 9.20
N TYR A 19 -2.37 28.18 9.13
CA TYR A 19 -1.66 28.61 7.94
C TYR A 19 -0.41 27.74 7.83
N SER A 20 -0.39 26.83 6.86
CA SER A 20 0.81 26.05 6.55
C SER A 20 1.90 27.03 6.10
N THR A 21 2.79 27.41 7.02
CA THR A 21 3.97 28.24 6.77
C THR A 21 5.13 27.42 6.20
N LEU A 22 4.94 26.10 6.08
CA LEU A 22 5.82 25.26 5.29
C LEU A 22 5.70 25.70 3.85
N ARG A 23 6.59 26.59 3.42
CA ARG A 23 6.97 26.68 2.01
C ARG A 23 7.21 25.24 1.60
N LYS A 24 6.38 24.72 0.69
CA LYS A 24 6.47 23.35 0.18
C LYS A 24 7.78 23.19 -0.58
N GLY A 25 8.91 23.15 0.14
CA GLY A 25 9.98 22.24 -0.20
C GLY A 25 9.44 20.87 0.13
N GLN A 26 8.51 20.37 -0.69
CA GLN A 26 8.22 18.95 -0.72
C GLN A 26 9.57 18.28 -0.83
N VAL A 27 9.94 17.45 0.16
CA VAL A 27 11.18 16.70 0.09
C VAL A 27 11.01 15.75 -1.08
N GLU A 28 11.47 16.16 -2.25
CA GLU A 28 11.70 15.29 -3.38
C GLU A 28 12.89 14.43 -2.98
N THR A 29 12.64 13.30 -2.30
CA THR A 29 13.59 12.19 -2.33
C THR A 29 13.63 11.70 -3.76
N ARG A 30 14.51 12.31 -4.57
CA ARG A 30 14.80 11.87 -5.94
C ARG A 30 15.51 10.53 -5.88
N THR A 31 14.74 9.47 -5.70
CA THR A 31 15.23 8.12 -5.94
C THR A 31 15.29 7.94 -7.47
N GLY A 32 16.48 7.72 -8.02
CA GLY A 32 16.67 7.46 -9.45
C GLY A 32 16.02 6.16 -9.92
N VAL A 33 15.48 5.37 -8.99
CA VAL A 33 14.84 4.08 -9.20
C VAL A 33 13.34 4.22 -8.95
N ALA A 34 12.54 3.61 -9.82
CA ALA A 34 11.10 3.45 -9.65
C ALA A 34 10.79 1.96 -9.46
N TYR A 35 9.72 1.63 -8.74
CA TYR A 35 9.30 0.24 -8.52
C TYR A 35 7.85 0.03 -8.93
N THR A 36 7.57 -1.13 -9.52
CA THR A 36 6.22 -1.68 -9.66
C THR A 36 5.93 -2.55 -8.44
N TYR A 37 4.75 -2.37 -7.85
CA TYR A 37 4.29 -3.12 -6.70
C TYR A 37 3.18 -4.09 -7.09
N HIS A 38 3.20 -5.28 -6.51
CA HIS A 38 2.09 -6.23 -6.57
C HIS A 38 1.79 -6.74 -5.15
N PHE A 39 0.50 -6.81 -4.81
CA PHE A 39 0.04 -7.25 -3.50
C PHE A 39 -0.69 -8.58 -3.63
N LEU A 40 -0.37 -9.51 -2.73
CA LEU A 40 -1.07 -10.78 -2.62
C LEU A 40 -1.54 -10.95 -1.19
N ASP A 41 -2.85 -11.01 -1.01
CA ASP A 41 -3.49 -11.20 0.29
C ASP A 41 -3.79 -12.68 0.51
N PHE A 42 -3.41 -13.18 1.69
CA PHE A 42 -3.61 -14.58 2.05
C PHE A 42 -3.91 -14.75 3.54
N LEU A 43 -4.52 -15.88 3.86
CA LEU A 43 -4.79 -16.34 5.22
C LEU A 43 -3.75 -17.39 5.63
N LEU A 44 -3.37 -17.39 6.90
CA LEU A 44 -2.58 -18.45 7.50
C LEU A 44 -3.45 -19.29 8.43
N GLY A 45 -3.50 -20.59 8.20
CA GLY A 45 -4.17 -21.53 9.09
C GLY A 45 -4.92 -22.63 8.35
N LYS A 46 -5.23 -23.71 9.07
CA LYS A 46 -5.98 -24.87 8.56
C LYS A 46 -7.48 -24.63 8.40
N GLU A 47 -7.97 -23.47 8.80
CA GLU A 47 -9.40 -23.18 8.74
C GLU A 47 -9.76 -22.77 7.33
N GLU A 48 -10.23 -23.76 6.55
CA GLU A 48 -10.87 -23.54 5.26
C GLU A 48 -12.16 -22.74 5.47
N VAL A 49 -12.02 -21.44 5.69
CA VAL A 49 -13.11 -20.56 5.32
C VAL A 49 -13.01 -20.39 3.82
N ALA A 50 -13.95 -21.00 3.12
CA ALA A 50 -14.20 -20.80 1.70
C ALA A 50 -14.63 -19.36 1.41
N VAL A 51 -13.72 -18.38 1.60
CA VAL A 51 -13.81 -17.13 0.86
C VAL A 51 -13.17 -17.42 -0.48
N SER A 52 -14.03 -17.68 -1.48
CA SER A 52 -13.62 -18.14 -2.82
C SER A 52 -12.61 -17.23 -3.55
N SER A 53 -12.29 -16.05 -3.00
CA SER A 53 -11.37 -15.06 -3.57
C SER A 53 -10.07 -14.86 -2.80
N LEU A 54 -9.87 -15.51 -1.64
CA LEU A 54 -8.66 -15.35 -0.82
C LEU A 54 -7.82 -16.62 -0.81
N LEU A 55 -6.51 -16.45 -1.02
CA LEU A 55 -5.54 -17.53 -0.92
C LEU A 55 -5.44 -18.00 0.54
N CYS A 56 -5.58 -19.30 0.79
CA CYS A 56 -5.39 -19.89 2.11
C CYS A 56 -4.13 -20.74 2.11
N LEU A 57 -3.21 -20.46 3.03
CA LEU A 57 -1.96 -21.20 3.17
C LEU A 57 -1.90 -21.86 4.55
N SER A 58 -1.38 -23.08 4.58
CA SER A 58 -1.13 -23.77 5.85
C SER A 58 0.09 -23.18 6.56
N SER A 59 1.03 -22.62 5.79
CA SER A 59 2.26 -22.02 6.28
C SER A 59 2.79 -20.95 5.32
N VAL A 60 3.50 -19.95 5.84
CA VAL A 60 4.25 -18.96 5.04
C VAL A 60 5.28 -19.65 4.12
N ARG A 61 5.73 -20.87 4.45
CA ARG A 61 6.66 -21.66 3.63
C ARG A 61 6.11 -22.03 2.26
N GLU A 62 4.79 -22.00 2.07
CA GLU A 62 4.13 -22.29 0.79
C GLU A 62 4.11 -21.07 -0.14
N LEU A 63 4.32 -19.87 0.40
CA LEU A 63 4.26 -18.61 -0.35
C LEU A 63 5.19 -18.59 -1.58
N PRO A 64 6.45 -19.08 -1.55
CA PRO A 64 7.33 -19.09 -2.72
C PRO A 64 6.73 -19.83 -3.93
N VAL A 65 5.95 -20.89 -3.71
CA VAL A 65 5.29 -21.64 -4.78
C VAL A 65 4.18 -20.78 -5.40
N GLN A 66 3.41 -20.08 -4.55
CA GLN A 66 2.28 -19.25 -4.97
C GLN A 66 2.71 -18.01 -5.76
N VAL A 67 3.93 -17.51 -5.53
CA VAL A 67 4.46 -16.32 -6.22
C VAL A 67 5.49 -16.64 -7.31
N CYS A 68 5.63 -17.92 -7.68
CA CYS A 68 6.64 -18.37 -8.64
C CYS A 68 6.55 -17.63 -9.99
N GLU A 69 5.34 -17.40 -10.51
CA GLU A 69 5.14 -16.66 -11.76
C GLU A 69 5.62 -15.21 -11.66
N PHE A 70 5.47 -14.57 -10.49
CA PHE A 70 5.98 -13.22 -10.26
C PHE A 70 7.51 -13.19 -10.26
N TYR A 71 8.17 -14.21 -9.71
CA TYR A 71 9.63 -14.34 -9.78
C TYR A 71 10.11 -14.48 -11.23
N GLN A 72 9.41 -15.26 -12.06
CA GLN A 72 9.72 -15.37 -13.49
C GLN A 72 9.54 -14.04 -14.24
N GLN A 73 8.63 -13.19 -13.77
CA GLN A 73 8.43 -11.82 -14.28
C GLN A 73 9.41 -10.79 -13.70
N GLY A 74 10.36 -11.20 -12.87
CA GLY A 74 11.37 -10.33 -12.26
C GLY A 74 10.92 -9.57 -11.01
N PHE A 75 9.77 -9.93 -10.43
CA PHE A 75 9.42 -9.44 -9.09
C PHE A 75 10.25 -10.15 -8.01
N MET A 76 10.41 -9.50 -6.87
CA MET A 76 11.03 -10.03 -5.66
C MET A 76 10.12 -9.77 -4.47
N LEU A 77 10.07 -10.72 -3.52
CA LEU A 77 9.32 -10.54 -2.28
C LEU A 77 10.06 -9.57 -1.36
N ALA A 78 9.49 -8.39 -1.13
CA ALA A 78 10.06 -7.35 -0.30
C ALA A 78 9.65 -7.46 1.17
N ALA A 79 8.39 -7.82 1.41
CA ALA A 79 7.85 -7.90 2.76
C ALA A 79 6.66 -8.86 2.83
N VAL A 80 6.45 -9.42 4.03
CA VAL A 80 5.20 -10.07 4.43
C VAL A 80 4.78 -9.43 5.74
N HIS A 81 3.61 -8.80 5.78
CA HIS A 81 3.13 -8.18 7.02
C HIS A 81 1.70 -8.63 7.37
N PRO A 82 1.42 -8.91 8.65
CA PRO A 82 0.08 -9.19 9.12
C PRO A 82 -0.78 -7.91 9.12
N PHE A 83 -2.07 -8.05 8.89
CA PHE A 83 -3.07 -7.00 9.07
C PHE A 83 -4.45 -7.60 9.41
N VAL A 84 -5.31 -6.78 10.02
CA VAL A 84 -6.69 -7.18 10.34
C VAL A 84 -7.61 -6.46 9.36
N HIS A 85 -8.49 -7.22 8.70
CA HIS A 85 -9.57 -6.64 7.92
C HIS A 85 -10.86 -6.70 8.74
N SER A 86 -11.51 -5.54 8.91
CA SER A 86 -12.84 -5.48 9.53
C SER A 86 -13.86 -6.10 8.57
N SER A 87 -14.07 -7.41 8.66
CA SER A 87 -15.22 -8.02 8.02
C SER A 87 -16.49 -7.49 8.71
N GLY A 88 -17.49 -7.09 7.93
CA GLY A 88 -18.69 -6.39 8.41
C GLY A 88 -19.50 -7.17 9.46
N PRO A 89 -20.71 -6.69 9.82
CA PRO A 89 -21.46 -7.13 11.00
C PRO A 89 -21.81 -8.64 11.05
N ALA A 90 -21.63 -9.40 9.98
CA ALA A 90 -21.82 -10.86 9.94
C ALA A 90 -20.61 -11.68 10.44
N GLY A 91 -19.49 -11.05 10.81
CA GLY A 91 -18.21 -11.72 11.08
C GLY A 91 -17.56 -11.41 12.44
N ALA A 92 -18.36 -11.08 13.47
CA ALA A 92 -17.88 -10.60 14.78
C ALA A 92 -16.87 -11.51 15.51
N ASN A 93 -16.69 -12.77 15.10
CA ASN A 93 -15.75 -13.71 15.73
C ASN A 93 -14.56 -14.14 14.86
N LEU A 94 -14.45 -13.67 13.61
CA LEU A 94 -13.28 -13.98 12.78
C LEU A 94 -12.57 -12.67 12.42
N GLN A 95 -11.85 -12.11 13.39
CA GLN A 95 -10.69 -11.27 13.10
C GLN A 95 -9.66 -12.17 12.38
N ARG A 96 -9.92 -12.45 11.10
CA ARG A 96 -9.02 -13.25 10.29
C ARG A 96 -7.72 -12.48 10.19
N GLN A 97 -6.67 -13.09 10.71
CA GLN A 97 -5.32 -12.57 10.57
C GLN A 97 -4.94 -12.72 9.10
N LEU A 98 -5.11 -11.65 8.33
CA LEU A 98 -4.69 -11.59 6.94
C LEU A 98 -3.22 -11.24 6.89
N HIS A 99 -2.57 -11.72 5.86
CA HIS A 99 -1.21 -11.41 5.54
C HIS A 99 -1.15 -10.84 4.13
N ARG A 100 -0.32 -9.83 3.94
CA ARG A 100 -0.02 -9.26 2.63
C ARG A 100 1.42 -9.52 2.28
N ALA A 101 1.63 -10.22 1.18
CA ALA A 101 2.92 -10.28 0.52
C ALA A 101 3.06 -9.06 -0.40
N VAL A 102 4.18 -8.34 -0.28
CA VAL A 102 4.54 -7.19 -1.10
C VAL A 102 5.64 -7.61 -2.05
N LEU A 103 5.31 -7.68 -3.34
CA LEU A 103 6.23 -7.99 -4.42
C LEU A 103 6.65 -6.70 -5.10
N ILE A 104 7.95 -6.53 -5.36
CA ILE A 104 8.49 -5.36 -6.05
C ILE A 104 9.30 -5.78 -7.27
N ARG A 105 9.24 -4.98 -8.32
CA ARG A 105 10.13 -5.07 -9.49
C ARG A 105 10.60 -3.67 -9.82
N GLU A 106 11.87 -3.49 -10.15
CA GLU A 106 12.35 -2.22 -10.66
C GLU A 106 11.61 -1.87 -11.97
N ALA A 107 11.02 -0.69 -12.03
CA ALA A 107 10.39 -0.18 -13.23
C ALA A 107 11.50 0.28 -14.18
N HIS A 108 11.68 -0.45 -15.29
CA HIS A 108 12.65 -0.10 -16.32
C HIS A 108 12.33 1.31 -16.86
N ARG A 109 13.11 2.30 -16.45
CA ARG A 109 13.12 3.59 -17.14
C ARG A 109 13.95 3.38 -18.39
N TYR A 110 13.33 3.45 -19.56
CA TYR A 110 14.07 3.70 -20.79
C TYR A 110 14.73 5.07 -20.63
N SER A 111 15.97 5.10 -20.13
CA SER A 111 16.84 6.23 -20.34
C SER A 111 17.08 6.29 -21.85
N HIS A 112 16.44 7.25 -22.52
CA HIS A 112 16.83 7.63 -23.86
C HIS A 112 18.31 8.02 -23.78
N SER A 113 19.18 7.11 -24.21
CA SER A 113 20.59 7.39 -24.42
C SER A 113 20.67 8.44 -25.53
N HIS A 114 20.72 9.73 -25.15
CA HIS A 114 21.19 10.75 -26.06
C HIS A 114 22.68 10.50 -26.29
N SER A 115 22.98 9.72 -27.33
CA SER A 115 24.28 9.63 -27.94
C SER A 115 24.63 11.01 -28.51
N LEU A 116 25.26 11.88 -27.71
CA LEU A 116 25.93 13.07 -28.24
C LEU A 116 27.23 12.59 -28.89
N THR A 117 27.13 12.13 -30.14
CA THR A 117 28.29 12.07 -31.04
C THR A 117 28.67 13.50 -31.39
N HIS A 118 29.58 14.08 -30.62
CA HIS A 118 30.26 15.31 -31.03
C HIS A 118 31.38 14.94 -32.02
N THR A 119 31.02 14.87 -33.30
CA THR A 119 31.94 14.93 -34.44
C THR A 119 31.81 16.30 -35.09
N HIS A 120 32.82 17.15 -34.94
CA HIS A 120 33.20 18.22 -35.86
C HIS A 120 34.58 18.74 -35.39
N SER A 121 35.66 18.37 -36.09
CA SER A 121 36.33 19.13 -37.17
C SER A 121 37.31 20.16 -36.65
#